data_AF-A0A2I0NYM6-F1
#
_entry.id   AF-A0A2I0NYM6-F1
#
_cell.length_a   1.000
_cell.length_b   1.000
_cell.length_c   1.000
_cell.angle_alpha   90.00
_cell.angle_beta   90.00
_cell.angle_gamma   90.00
#
_symmetry.space_group_name_H-M   'P 1'
#
loop_
_entity.id
_entity.type
_entity.pdbx_description
1 polymer ?
#
loop_
_entity_poly.entity_id
_entity_poly.type
_entity_poly.pdbx_seq_one_letter_code
_entity_poly.pdbx_strand_id
1 'polypeptide(L)'
;MEMKYIVLGSYELLVELPSPKNNGDKYEIASRNKLKNLPEALRDKQNDAENITHFVKYASYFLPRAEGRDKPNILLPFLDLLLTKVRDIENKETDAGEVVKNIKYLIGYTNWNMDAVCTIFTASKDDNEIKKRLQTMLGAELEIVGAKDSVEKIVSEIIKWKNSSPGQSGENRQSGQHRNTDERRTGQSRTARRN
;
A
#
# COMPACT_ATOMS: atom_id res chain seq x y z
N MET A 1 -18.44 -10.56 2.90
CA MET A 1 -17.63 -9.33 3.09
C MET A 1 -18.32 -8.11 2.45
N GLU A 2 -18.26 -6.94 3.08
CA GLU A 2 -18.86 -5.72 2.52
C GLU A 2 -17.96 -5.01 1.51
N MET A 3 -18.55 -4.52 0.42
CA MET A 3 -17.88 -3.76 -0.64
C MET A 3 -17.11 -2.54 -0.12
N LYS A 4 -17.64 -1.91 0.92
CA LYS A 4 -16.99 -0.81 1.66
C LYS A 4 -15.55 -1.14 2.06
N TYR A 5 -15.32 -2.36 2.55
CA TYR A 5 -13.98 -2.79 3.00
C TYR A 5 -12.98 -2.86 1.85
N ILE A 6 -13.42 -3.38 0.70
CA ILE A 6 -12.58 -3.53 -0.50
C ILE A 6 -12.23 -2.17 -1.10
N VAL A 7 -13.21 -1.29 -1.25
CA VAL A 7 -12.99 0.05 -1.81
C VAL A 7 -12.05 0.86 -0.93
N LEU A 8 -12.28 0.90 0.38
CA LEU A 8 -11.38 1.61 1.30
C LEU A 8 -9.98 0.99 1.32
N GLY A 9 -9.88 -0.35 1.38
CA GLY A 9 -8.60 -1.06 1.35
C GLY A 9 -7.80 -0.80 0.07
N SER A 10 -8.47 -0.56 -1.06
CA SER A 10 -7.79 -0.24 -2.32
C SER A 10 -7.13 1.14 -2.32
N TYR A 11 -7.67 2.12 -1.59
CA TYR A 11 -7.05 3.42 -1.40
C TYR A 11 -5.89 3.38 -0.40
N GLU A 12 -6.01 2.56 0.65
CA GLU A 12 -4.89 2.30 1.57
C GLU A 12 -3.72 1.66 0.82
N LEU A 13 -4.00 0.68 -0.05
CA LEU A 13 -2.98 0.08 -0.93
C LEU A 13 -2.37 1.07 -1.91
N LEU A 14 -3.19 1.94 -2.51
CA LEU A 14 -2.72 2.95 -3.45
C LEU A 14 -1.61 3.82 -2.86
N VAL A 15 -1.79 4.31 -1.62
CA VAL A 15 -0.85 5.26 -1.01
C VAL A 15 0.43 4.62 -0.48
N GLU A 16 0.50 3.28 -0.43
CA GLU A 16 1.73 2.51 -0.14
C GLU A 16 2.59 2.28 -1.39
N LEU A 17 2.08 2.61 -2.58
CA LEU A 17 2.87 2.55 -3.80
C LEU A 17 3.92 3.66 -3.87
N PRO A 18 4.96 3.51 -4.70
CA PRO A 18 5.86 4.61 -5.02
C PRO A 18 5.05 5.82 -5.52
N SER A 19 5.39 7.01 -5.00
CA SER A 19 4.70 8.23 -5.39
C SER A 19 4.78 8.46 -6.90
N PRO A 20 3.71 8.98 -7.51
CA PRO A 20 3.66 9.20 -8.94
C PRO A 20 4.60 10.33 -9.31
N LYS A 21 5.30 10.17 -10.42
CA LYS A 21 6.24 11.16 -10.93
C LYS A 21 5.64 11.89 -12.12
N ASN A 22 5.80 13.20 -12.15
CA ASN A 22 5.54 13.99 -13.34
C ASN A 22 6.73 13.85 -14.29
N ASN A 23 6.50 13.35 -15.50
CA ASN A 23 7.52 13.21 -16.55
C ASN A 23 7.46 14.33 -17.62
N GLY A 24 6.75 15.42 -17.33
CA GLY A 24 6.58 16.58 -18.21
C GLY A 24 5.13 16.67 -18.71
N ASP A 25 4.68 15.63 -19.39
CA ASP A 25 3.36 15.60 -20.03
C ASP A 25 2.30 14.89 -19.18
N LYS A 26 2.71 14.00 -18.27
CA LYS A 26 1.80 13.21 -17.45
C LYS A 26 2.41 12.77 -16.12
N TYR A 27 1.54 12.48 -15.16
CA TYR A 27 1.91 11.74 -13.97
C TYR A 27 1.85 10.23 -14.23
N GLU A 28 2.86 9.50 -13.74
CA GLU A 28 2.90 8.06 -13.84
C GLU A 28 3.51 7.38 -12.61
N ILE A 29 3.08 6.15 -12.35
CA ILE A 29 3.66 5.25 -11.35
C ILE A 29 4.44 4.19 -12.12
N ALA A 30 5.76 4.14 -11.95
CA ALA A 30 6.64 3.22 -12.69
C ALA A 30 6.21 1.75 -12.55
N SER A 31 5.79 1.36 -11.35
CA SER A 31 5.39 0.00 -10.99
C SER A 31 4.04 -0.43 -11.56
N ARG A 32 3.26 0.50 -12.13
CA ARG A 32 1.87 0.27 -12.57
C ARG A 32 1.73 -0.95 -13.47
N ASN A 33 2.57 -1.05 -14.50
CA ASN A 33 2.48 -2.14 -15.48
C ASN A 33 2.79 -3.52 -14.85
N LYS A 34 3.55 -3.54 -13.75
CA LYS A 34 3.86 -4.77 -13.01
C LYS A 34 2.66 -5.20 -12.15
N LEU A 35 1.98 -4.25 -11.52
CA LEU A 35 0.82 -4.50 -10.66
C LEU A 35 -0.41 -4.98 -11.45
N LYS A 36 -0.56 -4.54 -12.70
CA LYS A 36 -1.65 -4.97 -13.58
C LYS A 36 -1.73 -6.47 -13.83
N ASN A 37 -0.61 -7.18 -13.69
CA ASN A 37 -0.53 -8.62 -13.92
C ASN A 37 -0.79 -9.44 -12.65
N LEU A 38 -0.85 -8.81 -11.47
CA LEU A 38 -1.13 -9.52 -10.21
C LEU A 38 -2.43 -10.35 -10.25
N PRO A 39 -3.55 -9.88 -10.84
CA PRO A 39 -4.77 -10.68 -10.93
C PRO A 39 -4.63 -11.96 -11.76
N GLU A 40 -3.62 -12.06 -12.63
CA GLU A 40 -3.38 -13.26 -13.44
C GLU A 40 -2.99 -14.46 -12.57
N ALA A 41 -2.34 -14.22 -11.43
CA ALA A 41 -1.99 -15.28 -10.49
C ALA A 41 -3.19 -15.96 -9.81
N LEU A 42 -4.42 -15.45 -10.04
CA LEU A 42 -5.69 -15.98 -9.53
C LEU A 42 -6.54 -16.67 -10.62
N ARG A 43 -5.96 -17.09 -11.75
CA ARG A 43 -6.71 -17.63 -12.90
C ARG A 43 -6.45 -19.10 -13.26
N ASP A 44 -5.44 -19.76 -12.68
CA ASP A 44 -4.86 -20.96 -13.30
C ASP A 44 -4.84 -22.24 -12.44
N LYS A 45 -5.55 -22.28 -11.31
CA LYS A 45 -5.68 -23.51 -10.50
C LYS A 45 -7.09 -24.07 -10.54
N GLN A 46 -7.18 -25.41 -10.52
CA GLN A 46 -8.44 -26.15 -10.46
C GLN A 46 -9.25 -25.86 -9.18
N ASN A 47 -8.58 -25.38 -8.13
CA ASN A 47 -9.17 -25.09 -6.83
C ASN A 47 -8.89 -23.63 -6.42
N ASP A 48 -9.91 -22.94 -5.92
CA ASP A 48 -9.79 -21.56 -5.44
C ASP A 48 -8.84 -21.40 -4.25
N ALA A 49 -8.75 -22.38 -3.35
CA ALA A 49 -7.76 -22.36 -2.27
C ALA A 49 -6.31 -22.41 -2.80
N GLU A 50 -6.10 -23.16 -3.88
CA GLU A 50 -4.80 -23.20 -4.57
C GLU A 50 -4.51 -21.89 -5.29
N ASN A 51 -5.52 -21.25 -5.89
CA ASN A 51 -5.39 -19.92 -6.49
C ASN A 51 -4.93 -18.88 -5.45
N ILE A 52 -5.52 -18.89 -4.25
CA ILE A 52 -5.13 -17.97 -3.16
C ILE A 52 -3.68 -18.24 -2.71
N THR A 53 -3.34 -19.50 -2.46
CA THR A 53 -1.97 -19.89 -2.07
C THR A 53 -0.95 -19.51 -3.13
N HIS A 54 -1.28 -19.74 -4.41
CA HIS A 54 -0.44 -19.37 -5.53
C HIS A 54 -0.26 -17.86 -5.63
N PHE A 55 -1.33 -17.09 -5.46
CA PHE A 55 -1.31 -15.64 -5.46
C PHE A 55 -0.36 -15.08 -4.38
N VAL A 56 -0.47 -15.56 -3.14
CA VAL A 56 0.39 -15.12 -2.03
C VAL A 56 1.87 -15.36 -2.35
N LYS A 57 2.21 -16.56 -2.85
CA LYS A 57 3.59 -16.89 -3.25
C LYS A 57 4.05 -16.06 -4.44
N TYR A 58 3.20 -15.89 -5.43
CA TYR A 58 3.49 -15.12 -6.64
C TYR A 58 3.76 -13.65 -6.29
N ALA A 59 2.89 -13.00 -5.53
CA ALA A 59 3.04 -11.61 -5.11
C ALA A 59 4.34 -11.42 -4.30
N SER A 60 4.60 -12.32 -3.35
CA SER A 60 5.81 -12.29 -2.51
C SER A 60 7.11 -12.51 -3.30
N TYR A 61 7.05 -13.28 -4.37
CA TYR A 61 8.19 -13.49 -5.27
C TYR A 61 8.37 -12.32 -6.25
N PHE A 62 7.29 -11.87 -6.87
CA PHE A 62 7.29 -10.94 -7.99
C PHE A 62 7.50 -9.49 -7.56
N LEU A 63 6.77 -9.01 -6.55
CA LEU A 63 6.75 -7.59 -6.18
C LEU A 63 8.11 -7.07 -5.70
N PRO A 64 8.88 -7.77 -4.85
CA PRO A 64 10.22 -7.31 -4.46
C PRO A 64 11.20 -7.20 -5.64
N ARG A 65 10.92 -7.89 -6.75
CA ARG A 65 11.76 -7.93 -7.96
C ARG A 65 11.26 -7.01 -9.07
N ALA A 66 10.06 -6.43 -8.92
CA ALA A 66 9.37 -5.74 -9.99
C ALA A 66 10.05 -4.42 -10.41
N GLU A 67 10.79 -3.78 -9.50
CA GLU A 67 11.50 -2.50 -9.69
C GLU A 67 13.01 -2.66 -9.96
N GLY A 68 13.46 -3.89 -10.26
CA GLY A 68 14.86 -4.17 -10.59
C GLY A 68 15.81 -4.10 -9.39
N ARG A 69 17.12 -4.26 -9.65
CA ARG A 69 18.15 -4.28 -8.59
C ARG A 69 18.41 -2.91 -7.97
N ASP A 70 17.98 -1.83 -8.62
CA ASP A 70 18.34 -0.47 -8.23
C ASP A 70 17.45 0.09 -7.12
N LYS A 71 16.27 -0.50 -6.90
CA LYS A 71 15.34 -0.14 -5.81
C LYS A 71 14.79 -1.40 -5.15
N PRO A 72 15.66 -2.23 -4.55
CA PRO A 72 15.20 -3.36 -3.80
C PRO A 72 14.30 -2.82 -2.69
N ASN A 73 13.18 -3.50 -2.47
CA ASN A 73 12.26 -3.25 -1.36
C ASN A 73 11.26 -2.08 -1.48
N ILE A 74 11.27 -1.31 -2.57
CA ILE A 74 10.34 -0.15 -2.68
C ILE A 74 8.86 -0.56 -2.68
N LEU A 75 8.55 -1.82 -3.05
CA LEU A 75 7.20 -2.39 -3.02
C LEU A 75 6.93 -3.27 -1.79
N LEU A 76 7.86 -3.39 -0.83
CA LEU A 76 7.59 -4.16 0.40
C LEU A 76 6.44 -3.59 1.22
N PRO A 77 6.33 -2.26 1.46
CA PRO A 77 5.20 -1.72 2.21
C PRO A 77 3.85 -2.07 1.56
N PHE A 78 3.78 -1.95 0.23
CA PHE A 78 2.61 -2.37 -0.54
C PHE A 78 2.34 -3.89 -0.42
N LEU A 79 3.37 -4.73 -0.53
CA LEU A 79 3.24 -6.18 -0.40
C LEU A 79 2.74 -6.58 0.99
N ASP A 80 3.32 -6.01 2.05
CA ASP A 80 2.95 -6.33 3.43
C ASP A 80 1.49 -5.95 3.71
N LEU A 81 1.06 -4.77 3.24
CA LEU A 81 -0.33 -4.36 3.35
C LEU A 81 -1.24 -5.25 2.50
N LEU A 82 -0.86 -5.59 1.27
CA LEU A 82 -1.63 -6.48 0.39
C LEU A 82 -1.85 -7.84 1.04
N LEU A 83 -0.80 -8.47 1.58
CA LEU A 83 -0.90 -9.76 2.26
C LEU A 83 -1.75 -9.67 3.53
N THR A 84 -1.66 -8.55 4.27
CA THR A 84 -2.54 -8.29 5.42
C THR A 84 -4.00 -8.25 4.97
N LYS A 85 -4.32 -7.52 3.90
CA LYS A 85 -5.69 -7.44 3.37
C LYS A 85 -6.19 -8.78 2.84
N VAL A 86 -5.34 -9.58 2.17
CA VAL A 86 -5.70 -10.94 1.74
C VAL A 86 -6.06 -11.80 2.94
N ARG A 87 -5.23 -11.79 3.98
CA ARG A 87 -5.51 -12.52 5.22
C ARG A 87 -6.82 -12.06 5.87
N ASP A 88 -7.11 -10.75 5.87
CA ASP A 88 -8.37 -10.23 6.40
C ASP A 88 -9.58 -10.68 5.58
N ILE A 89 -9.41 -10.87 4.26
CA ILE A 89 -10.44 -11.45 3.38
C ILE A 89 -10.68 -12.91 3.77
N GLU A 90 -9.62 -13.70 3.87
CA GLU A 90 -9.70 -15.12 4.28
C GLU A 90 -10.34 -15.30 5.67
N ASN A 91 -10.08 -14.39 6.60
CA ASN A 91 -10.66 -14.46 7.95
C ASN A 91 -12.16 -14.12 7.99
N LYS A 92 -12.65 -13.37 7.00
CA LYS A 92 -14.04 -12.86 6.97
C LYS A 92 -14.95 -13.63 6.02
N GLU A 93 -14.39 -14.37 5.07
CA GLU A 93 -15.13 -15.15 4.09
C GLU A 93 -14.79 -16.64 4.21
N THR A 94 -15.81 -17.48 4.33
CA THR A 94 -15.64 -18.94 4.43
C THR A 94 -15.57 -19.62 3.07
N ASP A 95 -16.12 -19.00 2.03
CA ASP A 95 -16.11 -19.53 0.67
C ASP A 95 -14.86 -19.09 -0.10
N ALA A 96 -14.09 -20.06 -0.61
CA ALA A 96 -12.84 -19.79 -1.31
C ALA A 96 -13.06 -19.02 -2.63
N GLY A 97 -14.19 -19.23 -3.31
CA GLY A 97 -14.54 -18.51 -4.53
C GLY A 97 -14.80 -17.02 -4.26
N GLU A 98 -15.53 -16.71 -3.20
CA GLU A 98 -15.73 -15.33 -2.74
C GLU A 98 -14.44 -14.70 -2.24
N VAL A 99 -13.54 -15.43 -1.58
CA VAL A 99 -12.18 -14.94 -1.26
C VAL A 99 -11.44 -14.55 -2.54
N VAL A 100 -11.37 -15.43 -3.54
CA VAL A 100 -10.70 -15.16 -4.83
C VAL A 100 -11.31 -13.92 -5.51
N LYS A 101 -12.64 -13.82 -5.54
CA LYS A 101 -13.37 -12.69 -6.12
C LYS A 101 -13.07 -11.38 -5.38
N ASN A 102 -13.05 -11.38 -4.06
CA ASN A 102 -12.74 -10.21 -3.25
C ASN A 102 -11.27 -9.76 -3.41
N ILE A 103 -10.32 -10.69 -3.51
CA ILE A 103 -8.93 -10.36 -3.84
C ILE A 103 -8.84 -9.73 -5.24
N LYS A 104 -9.56 -10.28 -6.23
CA LYS A 104 -9.63 -9.71 -7.59
C LYS A 104 -10.18 -8.28 -7.58
N TYR A 105 -11.24 -8.03 -6.81
CA TYR A 105 -11.77 -6.67 -6.68
C TYR A 105 -10.79 -5.74 -5.99
N LEU A 106 -10.17 -6.14 -4.88
CA LEU A 106 -9.18 -5.31 -4.17
C LEU A 106 -8.06 -4.83 -5.11
N ILE A 107 -7.47 -5.76 -5.87
CA ILE A 107 -6.40 -5.43 -6.82
C ILE A 107 -6.94 -4.63 -8.00
N GLY A 108 -8.14 -4.98 -8.50
CA GLY A 108 -8.82 -4.28 -9.58
C GLY A 108 -9.06 -2.80 -9.27
N TYR A 109 -9.66 -2.51 -8.11
CA TYR A 109 -9.86 -1.14 -7.65
C TYR A 109 -8.55 -0.42 -7.41
N THR A 110 -7.55 -1.08 -6.80
CA THR A 110 -6.22 -0.48 -6.62
C THR A 110 -5.64 -0.05 -7.98
N ASN A 111 -5.77 -0.88 -9.01
CA ASN A 111 -5.32 -0.58 -10.36
C ASN A 111 -6.09 0.56 -11.03
N TRP A 112 -7.41 0.61 -10.88
CA TRP A 112 -8.22 1.71 -11.43
C TRP A 112 -7.98 3.03 -10.70
N ASN A 113 -7.78 2.98 -9.38
CA ASN A 113 -7.49 4.15 -8.56
C ASN A 113 -6.15 4.78 -8.97
N MET A 114 -5.11 3.97 -9.23
CA MET A 114 -3.85 4.46 -9.79
C MET A 114 -4.05 5.27 -11.07
N ASP A 115 -4.87 4.74 -11.99
CA ASP A 115 -5.14 5.37 -13.29
C ASP A 115 -5.94 6.66 -13.14
N ALA A 116 -7.01 6.63 -12.35
CA ALA A 116 -7.86 7.78 -12.09
C ALA A 116 -7.07 8.91 -11.43
N VAL A 117 -6.29 8.60 -10.40
CA VAL A 117 -5.51 9.60 -9.66
C VAL A 117 -4.39 10.20 -10.52
N CYS A 118 -3.64 9.39 -11.29
CA CYS A 118 -2.64 9.92 -12.22
C CYS A 118 -3.27 10.81 -13.31
N THR A 119 -4.46 10.45 -13.78
CA THR A 119 -5.22 11.27 -14.73
C THR A 119 -5.63 12.61 -14.11
N ILE A 120 -6.12 12.60 -12.87
CA ILE A 120 -6.46 13.83 -12.14
C ILE A 120 -5.22 14.70 -11.95
N PHE A 121 -4.09 14.13 -11.54
CA PHE A 121 -2.84 14.88 -11.36
C PHE A 121 -2.36 15.52 -12.66
N THR A 122 -2.49 14.80 -13.78
CA THR A 122 -2.10 15.30 -15.11
C THR A 122 -3.01 16.42 -15.60
N ALA A 123 -4.32 16.30 -15.37
CA ALA A 123 -5.31 17.25 -15.88
C ALA A 123 -5.47 18.52 -15.03
N SER A 124 -4.85 18.57 -13.85
CA SER A 124 -5.02 19.65 -12.88
C SER A 124 -3.86 20.63 -12.91
N LYS A 125 -4.16 21.93 -12.75
CA LYS A 125 -3.15 23.01 -12.78
C LYS A 125 -2.40 23.15 -11.45
N ASP A 126 -3.08 22.87 -10.34
CA ASP A 126 -2.54 23.03 -8.99
C ASP A 126 -3.17 22.04 -7.99
N ASP A 127 -2.63 22.01 -6.78
CA ASP A 127 -3.09 21.12 -5.71
C ASP A 127 -4.53 21.40 -5.25
N ASN A 128 -5.06 22.61 -5.43
CA ASN A 128 -6.45 22.92 -5.09
C ASN A 128 -7.42 22.31 -6.09
N GLU A 129 -7.09 22.37 -7.38
CA GLU A 129 -7.85 21.69 -8.44
C GLU A 129 -7.79 20.16 -8.26
N ILE A 130 -6.62 19.62 -7.93
CA ILE A 130 -6.47 18.19 -7.61
C ILE A 130 -7.41 17.81 -6.46
N LYS A 131 -7.35 18.52 -5.34
CA LYS A 131 -8.22 18.27 -4.17
C LYS A 131 -9.69 18.28 -4.56
N LYS A 132 -10.13 19.30 -5.31
CA LYS A 132 -11.54 19.43 -5.74
C LYS A 132 -11.96 18.24 -6.60
N ARG A 133 -11.14 17.83 -7.57
CA ARG A 133 -11.44 16.70 -8.46
C ARG A 133 -11.47 15.36 -7.70
N LEU A 134 -10.51 15.15 -6.79
CA LEU A 134 -10.49 13.98 -5.91
C LEU A 134 -11.74 13.93 -5.01
N GLN A 135 -12.12 15.05 -4.38
CA GLN A 135 -13.32 15.14 -3.55
C GLN A 135 -14.58 14.79 -4.34
N THR A 136 -14.72 15.27 -5.58
CA THR A 136 -15.87 14.92 -6.43
C THR A 136 -15.89 13.42 -6.76
N MET A 137 -14.77 12.85 -7.20
CA MET A 137 -14.68 11.44 -7.58
C MET A 137 -14.94 10.53 -6.38
N LEU A 138 -14.21 10.75 -5.27
CA LEU A 138 -14.35 9.97 -4.03
C LEU A 138 -15.71 10.19 -3.38
N GLY A 139 -16.26 11.41 -3.46
CA GLY A 139 -17.60 11.70 -2.97
C GLY A 139 -18.66 10.84 -3.65
N ALA A 140 -18.61 10.74 -4.98
CA ALA A 140 -19.53 9.88 -5.73
C ALA A 140 -19.32 8.40 -5.44
N GLU A 141 -18.07 7.92 -5.42
CA GLU A 141 -17.77 6.49 -5.20
C GLU A 141 -18.08 6.05 -3.77
N LEU A 142 -17.61 6.79 -2.77
CA LEU A 142 -17.73 6.38 -1.37
C LEU A 142 -19.16 6.56 -0.85
N GLU A 143 -19.98 7.40 -1.47
CA GLU A 143 -21.41 7.47 -1.17
C GLU A 143 -22.14 6.17 -1.52
N ILE A 144 -21.80 5.54 -2.67
CA ILE A 144 -22.39 4.27 -3.12
C ILE A 144 -22.16 3.14 -2.10
N VAL A 145 -20.99 3.12 -1.45
CA VAL A 145 -20.61 2.09 -0.48
C VAL A 145 -20.82 2.51 0.98
N GLY A 146 -21.49 3.64 1.25
CA GLY A 146 -21.77 4.09 2.61
C GLY A 146 -20.52 4.49 3.42
N ALA A 147 -19.53 5.11 2.77
CA ALA A 147 -18.25 5.53 3.34
C ALA A 147 -17.91 7.01 3.05
N LYS A 148 -18.93 7.85 2.84
CA LYS A 148 -18.77 9.28 2.50
C LYS A 148 -17.97 10.08 3.53
N ASP A 149 -18.01 9.66 4.79
CA ASP A 149 -17.21 10.20 5.89
C ASP A 149 -15.69 10.03 5.71
N SER A 150 -15.27 9.08 4.87
CA SER A 150 -13.85 8.80 4.61
C SER A 150 -13.25 9.67 3.50
N VAL A 151 -14.04 10.45 2.77
CA VAL A 151 -13.59 11.22 1.60
C VAL A 151 -12.44 12.17 1.95
N GLU A 152 -12.60 13.01 2.97
CA GLU A 152 -11.58 14.01 3.32
C GLU A 152 -10.25 13.37 3.73
N LYS A 153 -10.33 12.27 4.48
CA LYS A 153 -9.15 11.50 4.90
C LYS A 153 -8.40 10.97 3.69
N ILE A 154 -9.09 10.29 2.77
CA ILE A 154 -8.46 9.68 1.58
C ILE A 154 -7.87 10.76 0.67
N VAL A 155 -8.58 11.88 0.45
CA VAL A 155 -8.05 13.03 -0.29
C VAL A 155 -6.75 13.53 0.35
N SER A 156 -6.72 13.68 1.67
CA SER A 156 -5.51 14.13 2.37
C SER A 156 -4.36 13.14 2.23
N GLU A 157 -4.62 11.84 2.29
CA GLU A 157 -3.60 10.79 2.14
C GLU A 157 -3.03 10.77 0.72
N ILE A 158 -3.89 10.88 -0.31
CA ILE A 158 -3.46 10.95 -1.72
C ILE A 158 -2.60 12.19 -2.00
N ILE A 159 -2.96 13.36 -1.43
CA ILE A 159 -2.16 14.59 -1.59
C ILE A 159 -0.80 14.46 -0.90
N LYS A 160 -0.76 13.88 0.31
CA LYS A 160 0.52 13.60 1.00
C LYS A 160 1.37 12.62 0.21
N TRP A 161 0.76 11.56 -0.30
CA TRP A 161 1.42 10.56 -1.12
C TRP A 161 2.01 11.16 -2.41
N LYS A 162 1.26 12.00 -3.14
CA LYS A 162 1.77 12.76 -4.30
C LYS A 162 3.05 13.52 -3.99
N ASN A 163 3.10 14.15 -2.81
CA ASN A 163 4.20 15.03 -2.41
C ASN A 163 5.31 14.29 -1.63
N SER A 164 5.19 12.97 -1.45
CA SER A 164 6.20 12.16 -0.76
C SER A 164 7.37 11.86 -1.68
N SER A 165 8.59 12.11 -1.21
CA SER A 165 9.80 11.68 -1.94
C SER A 165 9.92 10.14 -1.90
N PRO A 166 10.42 9.49 -2.98
CA PRO A 166 10.65 8.06 -2.96
C PRO A 166 11.68 7.72 -1.87
N GLY A 167 11.23 7.06 -0.79
CA GLY A 167 12.10 6.54 0.28
C GLY A 167 11.74 6.90 1.73
N GLN A 168 10.68 7.68 2.00
CA GLN A 168 10.37 8.12 3.38
C GLN A 168 9.26 7.35 4.12
N SER A 169 8.56 6.40 3.50
CA SER A 169 7.42 5.72 4.12
C SER A 169 7.78 4.68 5.20
N GLY A 170 9.06 4.49 5.55
CA GLY A 170 9.51 3.44 6.47
C GLY A 170 9.91 3.84 7.90
N GLU A 171 10.29 5.09 8.18
CA GLU A 171 11.08 5.37 9.41
C GLU A 171 10.32 5.89 10.63
N ASN A 172 9.05 6.31 10.53
CA ASN A 172 8.40 7.06 11.63
C ASN A 172 7.30 6.31 12.40
N ARG A 173 7.28 4.97 12.43
CA ARG A 173 6.26 4.21 13.20
C ARG A 173 6.77 3.30 14.31
N GLN A 174 8.06 3.33 14.67
CA GLN A 174 8.54 2.64 15.87
C GLN A 174 9.51 3.50 16.69
N SER A 175 8.99 4.14 17.74
CA SER A 175 9.73 4.39 18.99
C SER A 175 8.77 4.92 20.05
N GLY A 176 7.79 4.08 20.40
CA GLY A 176 7.02 4.20 21.63
C GLY A 176 7.25 2.94 22.48
N GLN A 177 7.78 3.15 23.67
CA GLN A 177 7.85 2.25 24.83
C GLN A 177 9.07 1.34 25.04
N HIS A 178 9.76 1.70 26.13
CA HIS A 178 10.32 0.86 27.19
C HIS A 178 11.50 -0.06 26.88
N ARG A 179 12.65 0.30 27.49
CA ARG A 179 13.26 -0.54 28.54
C ARG A 179 13.97 0.32 29.58
N ASN A 180 13.40 0.29 30.78
CA ASN A 180 14.07 0.58 32.04
C ASN A 180 14.67 -0.76 32.54
N THR A 181 15.83 -0.70 33.20
CA THR A 181 16.62 -1.70 33.97
C THR A 181 18.09 -1.51 33.57
N ASP A 182 19.07 -1.36 34.44
CA ASP A 182 19.12 -1.52 35.89
C ASP A 182 20.30 -0.70 36.45
N GLU A 183 20.14 -0.26 37.68
CA GLU A 183 21.10 0.52 38.46
C GLU A 183 22.09 -0.39 39.20
N ARG A 184 23.34 0.10 39.37
CA ARG A 184 24.34 -0.28 40.40
C ARG A 184 25.12 -1.60 40.13
N ARG A 185 26.41 -1.73 40.42
CA ARG A 185 27.23 -1.12 41.49
C ARG A 185 28.73 -1.41 41.26
N THR A 186 29.59 -0.42 41.58
CA THR A 186 30.96 -0.52 42.16
C THR A 186 32.06 -1.28 41.40
N GLY A 187 33.32 -0.82 41.29
CA GLY A 187 34.07 0.28 41.90
C GLY A 187 35.57 -0.08 41.94
N GLN A 188 36.44 0.94 41.82
CA GLN A 188 37.90 0.92 42.12
C GLN A 188 38.79 0.08 41.15
N SER A 189 40.03 0.44 40.79
CA SER A 189 41.00 1.36 41.38
C SER A 189 42.07 1.78 40.35
N ARG A 190 42.79 2.85 40.69
CA ARG A 190 43.86 3.53 39.93
C ARG A 190 45.20 2.75 39.87
N THR A 191 46.00 3.09 38.84
CA THR A 191 47.48 3.25 38.78
C THR A 191 48.46 2.10 39.07
N ALA A 192 49.33 1.80 38.10
CA ALA A 192 50.81 1.66 38.18
C ALA A 192 51.34 1.42 36.73
N ARG A 193 52.11 2.29 36.07
CA ARG A 193 53.58 2.57 36.07
C ARG A 193 54.54 1.36 35.93
N ARG A 194 55.40 1.46 34.90
CA ARG A 194 56.70 0.78 34.59
C ARG A 194 56.59 -0.65 34.03
N ASN A 195 57.36 -1.08 33.03
CA ASN A 195 58.68 -0.65 32.51
C ASN A 195 58.67 -0.23 31.04
#